data_AF-A0A1H2IKI4-F1
#
_entry.id   AF-A0A1H2IKI4-F1
#
_cell.length_a   1.000
_cell.length_b   1.000
_cell.length_c   1.000
_cell.angle_alpha   90.00
_cell.angle_beta   90.00
_cell.angle_gamma   90.00
#
_symmetry.space_group_name_H-M   'P 1'
#
loop_
_entity.id
_entity.type
_entity.pdbx_description
1 polymer ?
#
loop_
_entity_poly.entity_id
_entity_poly.type
_entity_poly.pdbx_seq_one_letter_code
_entity_poly.pdbx_strand_id
1 'polypeptide(L)' 'MARANAETIAAGPRSADSGTKHLLSVSSENSLIEQLALEGRSISERSGRPEGIEGVDAFVGKRAPEFGKTR' A
#
# COMPACT_ATOMS: atom_id res chain seq x y z
N MET A 1 4.60 14.73 -16.67
CA MET A 1 3.56 13.97 -15.95
C MET A 1 4.02 12.54 -15.63
N ALA A 2 4.36 11.69 -16.60
CA ALA A 2 4.78 10.29 -16.32
C ALA A 2 5.93 10.17 -15.30
N ARG A 3 6.99 10.98 -15.42
CA ARG A 3 8.12 11.00 -14.49
C ARG A 3 7.73 11.39 -13.05
N ALA A 4 6.96 12.47 -12.91
CA ALA A 4 6.49 12.93 -11.60
C ALA A 4 5.65 11.86 -10.89
N ASN A 5 4.77 11.16 -11.64
CA ASN A 5 3.99 10.07 -11.07
C ASN A 5 4.86 8.89 -10.63
N ALA A 6 5.89 8.55 -11.42
CA ALA A 6 6.83 7.49 -11.05
C ALA A 6 7.63 7.86 -9.78
N GLU A 7 8.04 9.12 -9.64
CA GLU A 7 8.71 9.63 -8.45
C GLU A 7 7.80 9.58 -7.22
N THR A 8 6.52 9.94 -7.35
CA THR A 8 5.53 9.81 -6.26
C THR A 8 5.34 8.36 -5.81
N ILE A 9 5.20 7.41 -6.75
CA ILE A 9 5.08 5.98 -6.42
C ILE A 9 6.37 5.47 -5.78
N ALA A 10 7.54 5.86 -6.29
CA ALA A 10 8.83 5.42 -5.75
C ALA A 10 9.10 5.90 -4.31
N ALA A 11 8.53 7.05 -3.94
CA ALA A 11 8.60 7.61 -2.58
C ALA A 11 7.60 6.96 -1.60
N GLY A 12 6.64 6.18 -2.09
CA GLY A 12 5.58 5.54 -1.30
C GLY A 12 5.97 4.25 -0.57
N PRO A 13 4.99 3.61 0.09
CA PRO A 13 5.15 2.32 0.76
C PRO A 13 5.23 1.19 -0.26
N ARG A 14 6.44 0.72 -0.55
CA ARG A 14 6.73 -0.24 -1.62
C ARG A 14 5.95 -1.54 -1.46
N SER A 15 5.86 -2.08 -0.23
CA SER A 15 5.16 -3.33 -0.02
C SER A 15 3.68 -3.16 -0.33
N ALA A 16 3.05 -2.08 0.17
CA ALA A 16 1.65 -1.79 -0.05
C ALA A 16 1.35 -1.54 -1.54
N ASP A 17 2.17 -0.77 -2.24
CA ASP A 17 2.04 -0.54 -3.69
C ASP A 17 2.12 -1.83 -4.49
N SER A 18 3.06 -2.73 -4.13
CA SER A 18 3.14 -4.06 -4.74
C SER A 18 1.90 -4.91 -4.47
N GLY A 19 1.31 -4.79 -3.28
CA GLY A 19 0.06 -5.46 -2.92
C GLY A 19 -1.12 -4.97 -3.74
N THR A 20 -1.29 -3.65 -3.81
CA THR A 20 -2.31 -3.00 -4.62
C THR A 20 -2.18 -3.39 -6.09
N LYS A 21 -0.96 -3.36 -6.65
CA LYS A 21 -0.70 -3.81 -8.02
C LYS A 21 -1.14 -5.25 -8.25
N HIS A 22 -0.81 -6.15 -7.32
CA HIS A 22 -1.20 -7.55 -7.42
C HIS A 22 -2.73 -7.72 -7.38
N LEU A 23 -3.40 -7.09 -6.41
CA LEU A 23 -4.87 -7.13 -6.28
C LEU A 23 -5.58 -6.60 -7.53
N LEU A 24 -5.06 -5.52 -8.14
CA LEU A 24 -5.58 -5.00 -9.40
C LEU A 24 -5.33 -5.96 -10.58
N SER A 25 -4.19 -6.66 -10.61
CA SER A 25 -3.88 -7.58 -11.71
C SER A 25 -4.77 -8.83 -11.76
N VAL A 26 -5.36 -9.21 -10.62
CA VAL A 26 -6.21 -10.41 -10.52
C VAL A 26 -7.71 -10.08 -10.39
N SER A 27 -8.08 -8.79 -10.27
CA SER A 27 -9.45 -8.41 -9.89
C SER A 27 -10.49 -8.79 -10.93
N SER A 28 -10.15 -8.80 -12.22
CA SER A 28 -11.06 -9.20 -13.30
C SER A 28 -11.40 -10.69 -13.30
N GLU A 29 -10.62 -11.49 -12.58
CA GLU A 29 -10.80 -12.94 -12.46
C GLU A 29 -11.63 -13.32 -11.22
N ASN A 30 -11.94 -12.34 -10.36
CA ASN A 30 -12.65 -12.53 -9.09
C ASN A 30 -14.07 -11.97 -9.16
N SER A 31 -15.00 -12.59 -8.44
CA SER A 31 -16.25 -11.93 -8.08
C SER A 31 -15.98 -10.77 -7.12
N LEU A 32 -16.94 -9.84 -6.99
CA LEU A 32 -16.84 -8.71 -6.07
C LEU A 32 -16.56 -9.17 -4.62
N ILE A 33 -17.23 -10.22 -4.16
CA ILE A 33 -17.08 -10.72 -2.78
C ILE A 33 -15.69 -11.32 -2.55
N GLU A 34 -15.17 -12.09 -3.51
CA GLU A 34 -13.83 -12.66 -3.42
C GLU A 34 -12.76 -11.58 -3.42
N GLN A 35 -12.92 -10.56 -4.27
CA GLN A 35 -12.01 -9.42 -4.34
C GLN A 35 -12.01 -8.62 -3.04
N LEU A 36 -13.18 -8.31 -2.47
CA LEU A 36 -13.26 -7.62 -1.18
C LEU A 36 -12.63 -8.44 -0.05
N ALA A 37 -12.76 -9.76 -0.07
CA ALA A 37 -12.11 -10.63 0.90
C ALA A 37 -10.58 -10.64 0.74
N LEU A 38 -10.07 -10.65 -0.49
CA LEU A 38 -8.64 -10.51 -0.79
C LEU A 38 -8.07 -9.17 -0.32
N GLU A 39 -8.78 -8.09 -0.61
CA GLU A 39 -8.43 -6.73 -0.17
C GLU A 39 -8.40 -6.63 1.35
N GLY A 40 -9.42 -7.15 2.04
CA GLY A 40 -9.49 -7.16 3.51
C GLY A 40 -8.32 -7.91 4.16
N ARG A 41 -7.92 -9.06 3.60
CA ARG A 41 -6.72 -9.79 4.06
C ARG A 41 -5.45 -8.97 3.84
N SER A 42 -5.26 -8.41 2.65
CA SER A 42 -4.09 -7.60 2.33
C SER A 42 -3.95 -6.39 3.25
N ILE A 43 -5.06 -5.69 3.55
CA ILE A 43 -5.05 -4.57 4.51
C ILE A 43 -4.62 -5.07 5.89
N SER A 44 -5.27 -6.11 6.41
CA SER A 44 -4.99 -6.65 7.74
C SER A 44 -3.54 -7.09 7.92
N GLU A 45 -2.98 -7.80 6.93
CA GLU A 45 -1.59 -8.27 6.96
C GLU A 45 -0.58 -7.11 6.92
N ARG A 46 -0.88 -6.04 6.19
CA ARG A 46 0.03 -4.92 5.97
C ARG A 46 -0.02 -3.88 7.08
N SER A 47 -1.18 -3.69 7.71
CA SER A 47 -1.33 -2.74 8.82
C SER A 47 -0.37 -3.02 9.98
N GLY A 48 0.00 -4.28 10.22
CA GLY A 48 0.96 -4.67 11.26
C GLY A 48 2.44 -4.66 10.84
N ARG A 49 2.77 -4.24 9.62
CA ARG A 49 4.16 -4.20 9.11
C ARG A 49 4.80 -2.83 9.31
N PRO A 50 6.13 -2.71 9.25
CA PRO A 50 6.83 -1.42 9.42
C PRO A 50 6.27 -0.28 8.58
N GLU A 51 5.95 -0.51 7.29
CA GLU A 51 5.32 0.51 6.44
C GLU A 51 3.92 0.93 6.92
N GLY A 52 3.11 -0.04 7.39
CA GLY A 52 1.77 0.22 7.91
C GLY A 52 1.81 1.03 9.21
N ILE A 53 2.72 0.65 10.12
CA ILE A 53 2.96 1.37 11.38
C ILE A 53 3.45 2.80 11.09
N GLU A 54 4.46 2.96 10.22
CA GLU A 54 4.99 4.28 9.84
C GLU A 54 3.93 5.18 9.22
N GLY A 55 3.06 4.65 8.37
CA GLY A 55 1.96 5.43 7.79
C GLY A 55 1.02 5.97 8.86
N VAL A 56 0.67 5.15 9.85
CA VAL A 56 -0.18 5.55 10.99
C VAL A 56 0.54 6.55 11.89
N ASP A 57 1.79 6.27 12.25
CA ASP A 57 2.61 7.13 13.11
C ASP A 57 2.85 8.50 12.48
N ALA A 58 3.14 8.54 11.17
CA ALA A 58 3.32 9.79 10.44
C ALA A 58 2.03 10.61 10.38
N PHE A 59 0.89 9.95 10.14
CA PHE A 59 -0.42 10.59 10.11
C PHE A 59 -0.78 11.19 11.48
N VAL A 60 -0.70 10.40 12.55
CA VAL A 60 -0.97 10.85 13.93
C VAL A 60 0.00 11.96 14.33
N GLY A 61 1.28 11.82 13.95
CA GLY A 61 2.33 12.80 14.19
C GLY A 61 2.30 14.04 13.29
N LYS A 62 1.36 14.13 12.34
CA LYS A 62 1.23 15.24 11.38
C LYS A 62 2.53 15.56 10.62
N ARG A 63 3.28 14.52 10.27
CA ARG A 63 4.53 14.59 9.51
C ARG A 63 4.42 13.80 8.22
N ALA A 64 5.32 14.06 7.28
CA ALA A 64 5.44 13.20 6.11
C ALA A 64 5.97 11.80 6.55
N PRO A 65 5.45 10.71 5.97
CA PRO A 65 5.97 9.37 6.21
C PRO A 65 7.34 9.16 5.56
N GLU A 66 8.22 8.41 6.22
CA GLU A 66 9.56 8.06 5.79
C GLU A 66 9.65 6.59 5.35
N PHE A 67 8.84 6.20 4.34
CA PHE A 67 8.77 4.81 3.88
C PHE A 67 10.12 4.23 3.40
N GLY A 68 11.07 5.06 2.99
CA GLY A 68 12.44 4.64 2.66
C GLY A 68 13.18 3.97 3.82
N LYS A 69 12.84 4.32 5.08
CA LYS A 69 13.44 3.76 6.31
C LYS A 69 12.76 2.48 6.80
N THR A 70 11.64 2.10 6.19
CA THR A 70 10.83 0.94 6.58
C THR A 70 11.10 -0.31 5.73
N ARG A 71 12.12 -0.24 4.87
CA ARG A 71 12.51 -1.30 3.92
C ARG A 71 13.49 -2.28 4.54
#